data_AF-A0A7S0H0N8-F1
#
_entry.id   AF-A0A7S0H0N8-F1
#
_cell.length_a   1.000
_cell.length_b   1.000
_cell.length_c   1.000
_cell.angle_alpha   90.00
_cell.angle_beta   90.00
_cell.angle_gamma   90.00
#
_symmetry.space_group_name_H-M   'P 1'
#
loop_
_entity.id
_entity.type
_entity.pdbx_description
1 polymer ?
#
loop_
_entity_poly.entity_id
_entity_poly.type
_entity_poly.pdbx_seq_one_letter_code
_entity_poly.pdbx_strand_id
1 'polypeptide(L)'
;LVYAPLAPTREALDHINRLEAQHGPVRYLILPVSAVEHKVFFGNFASNFPDAEVWVSPGQWSWPIPLPLSLLGLGFGRRIHILGEEKAPFESQVKVATLGPFSLNKQLSETQFVETCLYHVASKSMMVTDALVYVPREPLKICEKDPYGLIFHARDRQDDYMANSVEKREEGWFKTALLALYIRPSCLDISNPNEPFIWNNWREAFDDTAERLMATPSLNQLVFRRFQPDVKRWLDMVSKWDIERVIPSHFGVAEGVSTQEVITAFQGGFVSPGESKGIGAVDKDVDNMEFLVGIDATFKEFGVVPPETGDE
;
A
#
# COMPACT_ATOMS: atom_id res chain seq x y z
N LEU A 1 20.41 0.89 -3.49
CA LEU A 1 19.10 0.80 -4.19
C LEU A 1 18.12 1.57 -3.33
N VAL A 2 17.23 2.37 -3.94
CA VAL A 2 16.14 3.06 -3.23
C VAL A 2 14.81 2.56 -3.80
N TYR A 3 13.96 2.05 -2.94
CA TYR A 3 12.62 1.53 -3.28
C TYR A 3 11.55 2.56 -2.89
N ALA A 4 10.58 2.79 -3.78
CA ALA A 4 9.44 3.71 -3.56
C ALA A 4 9.84 5.06 -2.92
N PRO A 5 10.79 5.82 -3.52
CA PRO A 5 11.24 7.07 -2.92
C PRO A 5 10.11 8.09 -2.80
N LEU A 6 10.09 8.80 -1.67
CA LEU A 6 9.18 9.91 -1.41
C LEU A 6 9.68 11.22 -2.07
N ALA A 7 8.97 12.33 -1.79
CA ALA A 7 9.41 13.66 -2.19
C ALA A 7 10.87 13.94 -1.75
N PRO A 8 11.72 14.50 -2.65
CA PRO A 8 13.12 14.80 -2.34
C PRO A 8 13.25 16.06 -1.48
N THR A 9 12.73 16.00 -0.27
CA THR A 9 12.95 17.04 0.73
C THR A 9 14.43 17.07 1.11
N ARG A 10 14.89 18.20 1.66
CA ARG A 10 16.27 18.31 2.17
C ARG A 10 16.58 17.22 3.19
N GLU A 11 15.64 16.94 4.10
CA GLU A 11 15.78 15.88 5.10
C GLU A 11 15.96 14.50 4.45
N ALA A 12 15.13 14.16 3.46
CA ALA A 12 15.21 12.88 2.77
C ALA A 12 16.54 12.73 2.01
N LEU A 13 16.97 13.75 1.28
CA LEU A 13 18.23 13.74 0.55
C LEU A 13 19.43 13.65 1.50
N ASP A 14 19.41 14.38 2.62
CA ASP A 14 20.47 14.31 3.62
C ASP A 14 20.60 12.91 4.23
N HIS A 15 19.48 12.20 4.43
CA HIS A 15 19.49 10.82 4.90
C HIS A 15 20.15 9.88 3.88
N ILE A 16 19.81 10.02 2.60
CA ILE A 16 20.42 9.22 1.54
C ILE A 16 21.91 9.55 1.38
N ASN A 17 22.30 10.83 1.41
CA ASN A 17 23.70 11.25 1.30
C ASN A 17 24.58 10.64 2.40
N ARG A 18 24.06 10.53 3.63
CA ARG A 18 24.77 9.83 4.72
C ARG A 18 24.95 8.34 4.45
N LEU A 19 23.96 7.69 3.84
CA LEU A 19 24.06 6.29 3.43
C LEU A 19 25.03 6.12 2.25
N GLU A 20 25.05 7.03 1.27
CA GLU A 20 26.01 6.99 0.17
C GLU A 20 27.46 7.16 0.64
N ALA A 21 27.69 8.02 1.65
CA ALA A 21 29.00 8.18 2.27
C ALA A 21 29.51 6.89 2.94
N GLN A 22 28.61 6.01 3.39
CA GLN A 22 28.96 4.76 4.08
C GLN A 22 29.00 3.54 3.15
N HIS A 23 28.13 3.51 2.14
CA HIS A 23 27.86 2.31 1.33
C HIS A 23 28.14 2.50 -0.16
N GLY A 24 28.54 3.71 -0.58
CA GLY A 24 28.72 4.07 -1.97
C GLY A 24 27.43 4.57 -2.63
N PRO A 25 27.52 5.05 -3.89
CA PRO A 25 26.44 5.77 -4.54
C PRO A 25 25.21 4.92 -4.80
N VAL A 26 24.04 5.56 -4.84
CA VAL A 26 22.78 4.97 -5.29
C VAL A 26 22.92 4.59 -6.75
N ARG A 27 22.81 3.27 -7.02
CA ARG A 27 22.86 2.72 -8.39
C ARG A 27 21.51 2.50 -9.04
N TYR A 28 20.47 2.26 -8.23
CA TYR A 28 19.16 1.81 -8.69
C TYR A 28 18.05 2.51 -7.92
N LEU A 29 17.08 3.05 -8.65
CA LEU A 29 15.86 3.66 -8.14
C LEU A 29 14.66 2.87 -8.65
N ILE A 30 13.78 2.44 -7.75
CA ILE A 30 12.68 1.54 -8.07
C ILE A 30 11.34 2.28 -7.90
N LEU A 31 10.55 2.38 -8.97
CA LEU A 31 9.15 2.80 -8.91
C LEU A 31 8.27 1.55 -8.96
N PRO A 32 7.77 1.06 -7.80
CA PRO A 32 7.15 -0.25 -7.74
C PRO A 32 5.66 -0.26 -8.05
N VAL A 33 5.01 0.88 -8.27
CA VAL A 33 3.56 0.96 -8.46
C VAL A 33 3.19 1.94 -9.56
N SER A 34 1.94 1.88 -10.03
CA SER A 34 1.36 2.89 -10.94
C SER A 34 0.56 3.98 -10.23
N ALA A 35 0.33 3.83 -8.92
CA ALA A 35 -0.43 4.77 -8.10
C ALA A 35 0.22 6.17 -8.08
N VAL A 36 -0.61 7.20 -8.21
CA VAL A 36 -0.17 8.57 -8.52
C VAL A 36 0.63 9.18 -7.38
N GLU A 37 0.22 8.92 -6.14
CA GLU A 37 0.84 9.39 -4.90
C GLU A 37 2.28 8.91 -4.73
N HIS A 38 2.59 7.70 -5.22
CA HIS A 38 3.94 7.12 -5.22
C HIS A 38 4.75 7.52 -6.46
N LYS A 39 4.07 7.91 -7.55
CA LYS A 39 4.69 8.25 -8.84
C LYS A 39 5.06 9.73 -8.97
N VAL A 40 4.23 10.63 -8.45
CA VAL A 40 4.31 12.08 -8.72
C VAL A 40 5.67 12.69 -8.33
N PHE A 41 6.29 12.19 -7.27
CA PHE A 41 7.59 12.69 -6.81
C PHE A 41 8.79 11.89 -7.34
N PHE A 42 8.56 10.73 -7.94
CA PHE A 42 9.62 9.81 -8.31
C PHE A 42 10.64 10.45 -9.28
N GLY A 43 10.16 11.13 -10.32
CA GLY A 43 11.02 11.83 -11.29
C GLY A 43 11.85 12.96 -10.66
N ASN A 44 11.24 13.74 -9.76
CA ASN A 44 11.93 14.78 -9.00
C ASN A 44 13.00 14.20 -8.08
N PHE A 45 12.69 13.09 -7.40
CA PHE A 45 13.68 12.39 -6.58
C PHE A 45 14.83 11.86 -7.43
N ALA A 46 14.52 11.18 -8.52
CA ALA A 46 15.48 10.58 -9.43
C ALA A 46 16.42 11.63 -10.08
N SER A 47 15.96 12.87 -10.25
CA SER A 47 16.79 13.98 -10.75
C SER A 47 17.98 14.33 -9.85
N ASN A 48 17.95 13.97 -8.57
CA ASN A 48 19.08 14.16 -7.64
C ASN A 48 20.15 13.07 -7.76
N PHE A 49 19.87 11.97 -8.47
CA PHE A 49 20.78 10.84 -8.67
C PHE A 49 20.91 10.54 -10.18
N PRO A 50 21.62 11.39 -10.94
CA PRO A 50 21.67 11.30 -12.41
C PRO A 50 22.34 10.03 -12.94
N ASP A 51 23.27 9.45 -12.16
CA ASP A 51 23.98 8.22 -12.55
C ASP A 51 23.21 6.93 -12.22
N ALA A 52 22.15 7.03 -11.41
CA ALA A 52 21.34 5.89 -11.03
C ALA A 52 20.41 5.44 -12.17
N GLU A 53 20.31 4.13 -12.36
CA GLU A 53 19.32 3.54 -13.25
C GLU A 53 17.94 3.56 -12.61
N VAL A 54 16.92 3.80 -13.44
CA VAL A 54 15.52 3.76 -13.02
C VAL A 54 14.90 2.45 -13.48
N TRP A 55 14.26 1.76 -12.56
CA TRP A 55 13.52 0.52 -12.81
C TRP A 55 12.08 0.75 -12.39
N VAL A 56 11.14 0.64 -13.32
CA VAL A 56 9.72 0.86 -13.06
C VAL A 56 8.94 -0.44 -13.19
N SER A 57 7.88 -0.59 -12.43
CA SER A 57 6.91 -1.65 -12.66
C SER A 57 6.25 -1.51 -14.02
N PRO A 58 5.85 -2.62 -14.68
CA PRO A 58 5.15 -2.58 -15.96
C PRO A 58 3.82 -1.84 -15.85
N GLY A 59 3.27 -1.36 -16.97
CA GLY A 59 1.96 -0.69 -16.98
C GLY A 59 1.96 0.75 -16.46
N GLN A 60 3.11 1.45 -16.49
CA GLN A 60 3.12 2.89 -16.25
C GLN A 60 2.29 3.63 -17.30
N TRP A 61 1.43 4.53 -16.86
CA TRP A 61 0.49 5.25 -17.72
C TRP A 61 0.60 6.77 -17.60
N SER A 62 -0.03 7.48 -18.53
CA SER A 62 -0.30 8.91 -18.46
C SER A 62 -1.62 9.22 -19.14
N TRP A 63 -2.27 10.28 -18.67
CA TRP A 63 -3.56 10.74 -19.16
C TRP A 63 -3.46 12.21 -19.60
N PRO A 64 -4.16 12.64 -20.68
CA PRO A 64 -5.10 11.88 -21.52
C PRO A 64 -4.45 11.08 -22.65
N ILE A 65 -3.15 11.22 -22.86
CA ILE A 65 -2.41 10.55 -23.94
C ILE A 65 -1.31 9.65 -23.35
N PRO A 66 -1.07 8.46 -23.94
CA PRO A 66 0.03 7.60 -23.52
C PRO A 66 1.36 8.22 -23.94
N LEU A 67 2.16 8.64 -22.96
CA LEU A 67 3.49 9.21 -23.16
C LEU A 67 4.56 8.15 -22.88
N PRO A 68 5.71 8.20 -23.57
CA PRO A 68 6.85 7.36 -23.25
C PRO A 68 7.36 7.66 -21.83
N LEU A 69 7.97 6.66 -21.18
CA LEU A 69 8.48 6.77 -19.80
C LEU A 69 9.40 7.99 -19.57
N SER A 70 10.22 8.35 -20.56
CA SER A 70 11.10 9.53 -20.50
C SER A 70 10.35 10.86 -20.31
N LEU A 71 9.09 10.93 -20.76
CA LEU A 71 8.21 12.08 -20.60
C LEU A 71 7.34 12.04 -19.34
N LEU A 72 7.43 10.98 -18.54
CA LEU A 72 6.71 10.84 -17.26
C LEU A 72 7.50 11.40 -16.07
N GLY A 73 8.26 12.47 -16.30
CA GLY A 73 9.12 13.10 -15.29
C GLY A 73 10.47 12.41 -15.06
N LEU A 74 10.79 11.32 -15.80
CA LEU A 74 12.07 10.61 -15.67
C LEU A 74 13.22 11.25 -16.46
N GLY A 75 12.88 12.09 -17.45
CA GLY A 75 13.84 12.83 -18.26
C GLY A 75 14.39 12.05 -19.46
N PHE A 76 14.84 12.79 -20.46
CA PHE A 76 15.48 12.22 -21.65
C PHE A 76 16.92 11.77 -21.36
N GLY A 77 17.36 10.68 -21.99
CA GLY A 77 18.73 10.17 -21.90
C GLY A 77 19.04 9.35 -20.64
N ARG A 78 18.07 9.17 -19.74
CA ARG A 78 18.19 8.31 -18.57
C ARG A 78 18.04 6.83 -18.94
N ARG A 79 18.80 5.95 -18.27
CA ARG A 79 18.62 4.50 -18.34
C ARG A 79 17.36 4.11 -17.55
N ILE A 80 16.29 3.83 -18.28
CA ILE A 80 14.97 3.47 -17.73
C ILE A 80 14.65 2.05 -18.21
N HIS A 81 14.35 1.17 -17.27
CA HIS A 81 14.08 -0.25 -17.48
C HIS A 81 12.74 -0.64 -16.88
N ILE A 82 12.13 -1.71 -17.41
CA ILE A 82 10.87 -2.27 -16.90
C ILE A 82 11.17 -3.56 -16.13
N LEU A 83 10.74 -3.62 -14.87
CA LEU A 83 10.91 -4.78 -14.01
C LEU A 83 10.16 -5.99 -14.56
N GLY A 84 10.87 -7.10 -14.74
CA GLY A 84 10.32 -8.36 -15.26
C GLY A 84 10.43 -8.51 -16.79
N GLU A 85 10.62 -7.43 -17.54
CA GLU A 85 10.96 -7.50 -18.97
C GLU A 85 12.47 -7.67 -19.19
N GLU A 86 13.26 -7.06 -18.31
CA GLU A 86 14.71 -7.16 -18.29
C GLU A 86 15.19 -7.79 -16.99
N LYS A 87 16.28 -8.57 -17.06
CA LYS A 87 16.92 -9.13 -15.88
C LYS A 87 17.64 -8.01 -15.11
N ALA A 88 17.19 -7.73 -13.89
CA ALA A 88 17.78 -6.65 -13.12
C ALA A 88 19.19 -7.06 -12.61
N PRO A 89 20.19 -6.16 -12.68
CA PRO A 89 21.57 -6.47 -12.30
C PRO A 89 21.73 -6.79 -10.80
N PHE A 90 20.73 -6.45 -9.99
CA PHE A 90 20.69 -6.71 -8.55
C PHE A 90 19.95 -8.00 -8.15
N GLU A 91 19.41 -8.78 -9.11
CA GLU A 91 18.59 -9.98 -8.82
C GLU A 91 19.30 -11.09 -8.05
N SER A 92 20.63 -11.11 -8.03
CA SER A 92 21.39 -12.05 -7.21
C SER A 92 21.20 -11.79 -5.70
N GLN A 93 21.00 -10.52 -5.32
CA GLN A 93 20.86 -10.07 -3.93
C GLN A 93 19.41 -9.68 -3.58
N VAL A 94 18.65 -9.20 -4.57
CA VAL A 94 17.29 -8.67 -4.40
C VAL A 94 16.37 -9.30 -5.43
N LYS A 95 15.54 -10.27 -5.02
CA LYS A 95 14.54 -10.90 -5.89
C LYS A 95 13.39 -9.94 -6.18
N VAL A 96 12.71 -10.17 -7.30
CA VAL A 96 11.62 -9.33 -7.80
C VAL A 96 10.39 -10.20 -8.03
N ALA A 97 9.21 -9.76 -7.61
CA ALA A 97 7.94 -10.34 -8.05
C ALA A 97 6.91 -9.23 -8.28
N THR A 98 6.24 -9.28 -9.42
CA THR A 98 5.25 -8.26 -9.83
C THR A 98 3.85 -8.86 -9.80
N LEU A 99 2.94 -8.18 -9.13
CA LEU A 99 1.49 -8.43 -9.14
C LEU A 99 0.83 -7.44 -10.10
N GLY A 100 0.11 -7.97 -11.10
CA GLY A 100 -0.41 -7.17 -12.20
C GLY A 100 0.56 -7.07 -13.40
N PRO A 101 0.37 -6.12 -14.31
CA PRO A 101 -0.60 -5.02 -14.24
C PRO A 101 -2.06 -5.47 -14.43
N PHE A 102 -2.99 -4.84 -13.72
CA PHE A 102 -4.42 -5.08 -13.80
C PHE A 102 -5.17 -3.85 -14.33
N SER A 103 -6.13 -4.12 -15.21
CA SER A 103 -7.09 -3.14 -15.68
C SER A 103 -8.46 -3.37 -15.03
N LEU A 104 -8.80 -2.52 -14.07
CA LEU A 104 -10.06 -2.53 -13.32
C LEU A 104 -11.20 -1.91 -14.10
N ASN A 105 -11.02 -0.77 -14.75
CA ASN A 105 -12.12 -0.12 -15.45
C ASN A 105 -12.13 -0.52 -16.93
N LYS A 106 -13.17 -1.20 -17.40
CA LYS A 106 -13.28 -1.64 -18.81
C LYS A 106 -13.28 -0.49 -19.81
N GLN A 107 -13.67 0.71 -19.38
CA GLN A 107 -13.75 1.92 -20.19
C GLN A 107 -12.45 2.72 -20.17
N LEU A 108 -11.55 2.45 -19.22
CA LEU A 108 -10.23 3.07 -19.14
C LEU A 108 -9.19 2.04 -19.57
N SER A 109 -8.45 2.33 -20.63
CA SER A 109 -7.39 1.45 -21.14
C SER A 109 -6.12 1.43 -20.28
N GLU A 110 -6.10 2.15 -19.17
CA GLU A 110 -4.91 2.36 -18.33
C GLU A 110 -4.79 1.28 -17.25
N THR A 111 -3.57 0.99 -16.83
CA THR A 111 -3.32 0.11 -15.67
C THR A 111 -3.70 0.82 -14.38
N GLN A 112 -4.78 0.39 -13.73
CA GLN A 112 -5.19 0.95 -12.44
C GLN A 112 -4.43 0.33 -11.26
N PHE A 113 -3.91 -0.89 -11.39
CA PHE A 113 -3.11 -1.51 -10.34
C PHE A 113 -1.91 -2.27 -10.90
N VAL A 114 -0.73 -2.00 -10.37
CA VAL A 114 0.45 -2.85 -10.50
C VAL A 114 1.28 -2.65 -9.25
N GLU A 115 1.88 -3.71 -8.75
CA GLU A 115 2.85 -3.61 -7.68
C GLU A 115 4.01 -4.59 -7.89
N THR A 116 5.25 -4.09 -7.81
CA THR A 116 6.44 -4.91 -7.75
C THR A 116 7.02 -4.91 -6.34
N CYS A 117 7.01 -6.07 -5.70
CA CYS A 117 7.69 -6.29 -4.44
C CYS A 117 9.13 -6.75 -4.67
N LEU A 118 10.00 -6.39 -3.73
CA LEU A 118 11.41 -6.80 -3.73
C LEU A 118 11.71 -7.65 -2.50
N TYR A 119 12.56 -8.66 -2.63
CA TYR A 119 13.01 -9.45 -1.49
C TYR A 119 14.53 -9.45 -1.41
N HIS A 120 15.07 -8.82 -0.37
CA HIS A 120 16.50 -8.79 -0.10
C HIS A 120 16.93 -10.07 0.62
N VAL A 121 17.72 -10.89 -0.08
CA VAL A 121 18.07 -12.26 0.33
C VAL A 121 18.82 -12.29 1.66
N ALA A 122 19.80 -11.39 1.84
CA ALA A 122 20.70 -11.45 2.99
C ALA A 122 20.02 -11.04 4.31
N SER A 123 19.07 -10.10 4.26
CA SER A 123 18.31 -9.67 5.44
C SER A 123 16.93 -10.31 5.54
N LYS A 124 16.58 -11.21 4.61
CA LYS A 124 15.28 -11.88 4.57
C LYS A 124 14.09 -10.90 4.60
N SER A 125 14.28 -9.72 4.01
CA SER A 125 13.33 -8.62 4.08
C SER A 125 12.60 -8.44 2.75
N MET A 126 11.27 -8.50 2.80
CA MET A 126 10.39 -8.17 1.69
C MET A 126 10.00 -6.68 1.77
N MET A 127 10.22 -5.93 0.70
CA MET A 127 9.71 -4.57 0.52
C MET A 127 8.47 -4.62 -0.37
N VAL A 128 7.43 -3.94 0.06
CA VAL A 128 6.09 -3.95 -0.52
C VAL A 128 5.52 -2.53 -0.43
N THR A 129 4.56 -2.17 -1.28
CA THR A 129 3.99 -0.82 -1.29
C THR A 129 2.60 -0.84 -0.68
N ASP A 130 1.58 -1.14 -1.47
CA ASP A 130 0.17 -1.05 -1.07
C ASP A 130 -0.43 -2.44 -0.83
N ALA A 131 0.15 -3.51 -1.38
CA ALA A 131 -0.45 -4.84 -1.35
C ALA A 131 -0.54 -5.44 0.06
N LEU A 132 0.39 -5.09 0.94
CA LEU A 132 0.43 -5.51 2.35
C LEU A 132 0.65 -4.30 3.25
N VAL A 133 0.06 -4.35 4.43
CA VAL A 133 0.24 -3.35 5.48
C VAL A 133 0.39 -4.03 6.84
N TYR A 134 1.11 -3.36 7.73
CA TYR A 134 1.21 -3.72 9.14
C TYR A 134 0.95 -2.48 9.98
N VAL A 135 -0.15 -2.46 10.73
CA VAL A 135 -0.55 -1.32 11.55
C VAL A 135 0.03 -1.46 12.95
N PRO A 136 1.09 -0.70 13.32
CA PRO A 136 1.57 -0.73 14.70
C PRO A 136 0.53 -0.14 15.65
N ARG A 137 0.49 -0.64 16.88
CA ARG A 137 -0.35 -0.06 17.93
C ARG A 137 0.08 1.36 18.26
N GLU A 138 1.37 1.60 18.37
CA GLU A 138 1.91 2.93 18.67
C GLU A 138 1.95 3.82 17.41
N PRO A 139 1.64 5.13 17.53
CA PRO A 139 1.83 6.08 16.45
C PRO A 139 3.28 6.10 15.97
N LEU A 140 3.49 6.24 14.65
CA LEU A 140 4.84 6.34 14.09
C LEU A 140 5.53 7.61 14.62
N LYS A 141 6.85 7.51 14.88
CA LYS A 141 7.68 8.64 15.37
C LYS A 141 7.58 9.89 14.50
N ILE A 142 7.32 9.75 13.20
CA ILE A 142 7.15 10.90 12.30
C ILE A 142 5.95 11.77 12.69
N CYS A 143 4.90 11.17 13.26
CA CYS A 143 3.71 11.87 13.74
C CYS A 143 3.98 12.72 14.98
N GLU A 144 5.13 12.55 15.66
CA GLU A 144 5.53 13.41 16.77
C GLU A 144 6.03 14.78 16.29
N LYS A 145 6.55 14.88 15.06
CA LYS A 145 7.04 16.15 14.50
C LYS A 145 5.91 17.14 14.24
N ASP A 146 4.79 16.64 13.73
CA ASP A 146 3.57 17.41 13.53
C ASP A 146 2.35 16.55 13.92
N PRO A 147 1.86 16.68 15.16
CA PRO A 147 0.76 15.86 15.66
C PRO A 147 -0.62 16.39 15.23
N TYR A 148 -0.72 17.47 14.46
CA TYR A 148 -2.00 18.11 14.14
C TYR A 148 -3.01 17.13 13.55
N GLY A 149 -2.58 16.29 12.60
CA GLY A 149 -3.44 15.27 11.99
C GLY A 149 -4.02 14.31 13.03
N LEU A 150 -3.19 13.81 13.94
CA LEU A 150 -3.65 12.91 15.01
C LEU A 150 -4.64 13.63 15.93
N ILE A 151 -4.32 14.84 16.38
CA ILE A 151 -5.18 15.62 17.26
C ILE A 151 -6.53 15.92 16.59
N PHE A 152 -6.52 16.23 15.29
CA PHE A 152 -7.73 16.47 14.51
C PHE A 152 -8.63 15.24 14.44
N HIS A 153 -8.05 14.06 14.21
CA HIS A 153 -8.76 12.79 14.10
C HIS A 153 -9.15 12.20 15.47
N ALA A 154 -8.52 12.62 16.57
CA ALA A 154 -8.82 12.13 17.91
C ALA A 154 -10.24 12.43 18.40
N ARG A 155 -10.90 13.44 17.81
CA ARG A 155 -12.26 13.86 18.16
C ARG A 155 -13.28 12.76 17.88
N ASP A 156 -14.24 12.60 18.78
CA ASP A 156 -15.39 11.71 18.55
C ASP A 156 -16.49 12.44 17.80
N ARG A 157 -16.57 13.77 17.94
CA ARG A 157 -17.56 14.65 17.32
C ARG A 157 -16.91 15.89 16.69
N GLN A 158 -17.60 16.52 15.74
CA GLN A 158 -17.07 17.68 15.03
C GLN A 158 -16.70 18.87 15.93
N ASP A 159 -17.48 19.09 16.98
CA ASP A 159 -17.36 20.20 17.92
C ASP A 159 -16.45 19.93 19.12
N ASP A 160 -15.91 18.71 19.23
CA ASP A 160 -14.98 18.35 20.31
C ASP A 160 -13.73 19.22 20.28
N TYR A 161 -13.23 19.56 21.47
CA TYR A 161 -11.98 20.28 21.63
C TYR A 161 -10.77 19.45 21.18
N MET A 162 -9.87 20.09 20.44
CA MET A 162 -8.61 19.49 19.96
C MET A 162 -7.54 19.48 21.08
N ALA A 163 -7.67 18.53 22.01
CA ALA A 163 -6.69 18.35 23.08
C ALA A 163 -5.41 17.66 22.56
N ASN A 164 -4.25 18.23 22.91
CA ASN A 164 -2.95 17.64 22.61
C ASN A 164 -2.38 16.92 23.84
N SER A 165 -2.73 15.64 23.99
CA SER A 165 -2.16 14.72 24.98
C SER A 165 -1.54 13.50 24.30
N VAL A 166 -0.79 12.68 25.05
CA VAL A 166 -0.31 11.37 24.52
C VAL A 166 -1.50 10.51 24.13
N GLU A 167 -2.45 10.34 25.04
CA GLU A 167 -3.68 9.58 24.83
C GLU A 167 -4.42 10.05 23.56
N LYS A 168 -4.69 11.35 23.41
CA LYS A 168 -5.42 11.85 22.23
C LYS A 168 -4.68 11.63 20.92
N ARG A 169 -3.34 11.67 20.93
CA ARG A 169 -2.56 11.33 19.73
C ARG A 169 -2.67 9.85 19.38
N GLU A 170 -2.74 8.96 20.38
CA GLU A 170 -3.02 7.54 20.16
C GLU A 170 -4.43 7.32 19.62
N GLU A 171 -5.46 7.96 20.18
CA GLU A 171 -6.84 7.86 19.65
C GLU A 171 -6.91 8.34 18.19
N GLY A 172 -6.24 9.44 17.90
CA GLY A 172 -6.11 9.97 16.54
C GLY A 172 -5.44 8.98 15.59
N TRP A 173 -4.37 8.33 16.04
CA TRP A 173 -3.69 7.29 15.27
C TRP A 173 -4.62 6.13 14.94
N PHE A 174 -5.39 5.65 15.92
CA PHE A 174 -6.29 4.51 15.74
C PHE A 174 -7.34 4.83 14.67
N LYS A 175 -7.97 5.99 14.78
CA LYS A 175 -8.99 6.47 13.83
C LYS A 175 -8.41 6.75 12.44
N THR A 176 -7.21 7.33 12.35
CA THR A 176 -6.52 7.54 11.07
C THR A 176 -6.19 6.22 10.38
N ALA A 177 -5.73 5.20 11.11
CA ALA A 177 -5.45 3.88 10.55
C ALA A 177 -6.72 3.23 9.98
N LEU A 178 -7.82 3.26 10.74
CA LEU A 178 -9.11 2.73 10.27
C LEU A 178 -9.63 3.47 9.02
N LEU A 179 -9.53 4.80 8.99
CA LEU A 179 -9.86 5.59 7.80
C LEU A 179 -9.02 5.21 6.59
N ALA A 180 -7.71 5.08 6.76
CA ALA A 180 -6.80 4.76 5.67
C ALA A 180 -7.06 3.36 5.07
N LEU A 181 -7.44 2.39 5.89
CA LEU A 181 -7.67 1.01 5.44
C LEU A 181 -9.06 0.79 4.84
N TYR A 182 -10.10 1.34 5.47
CA TYR A 182 -11.49 1.03 5.16
C TYR A 182 -12.21 2.15 4.40
N ILE A 183 -11.58 3.32 4.24
CA ILE A 183 -12.13 4.57 3.67
C ILE A 183 -13.26 5.16 4.53
N ARG A 184 -14.25 4.33 4.88
CA ARG A 184 -15.33 4.62 5.82
C ARG A 184 -15.52 3.41 6.75
N PRO A 185 -14.80 3.34 7.89
CA PRO A 185 -15.00 2.27 8.86
C PRO A 185 -16.40 2.36 9.50
N SER A 186 -16.95 1.23 9.96
CA SER A 186 -18.33 1.18 10.50
C SER A 186 -18.49 1.95 11.81
N CYS A 187 -17.39 2.10 12.56
CA CYS A 187 -17.32 2.90 13.76
C CYS A 187 -17.39 4.42 13.50
N LEU A 188 -17.43 4.88 12.24
CA LEU A 188 -17.60 6.28 11.86
C LEU A 188 -18.97 6.50 11.18
N ASP A 189 -19.88 7.18 11.89
CA ASP A 189 -21.16 7.61 11.32
C ASP A 189 -21.01 8.97 10.64
N ILE A 190 -21.26 8.96 9.33
CA ILE A 190 -21.35 10.13 8.45
C ILE A 190 -22.55 10.02 7.49
N SER A 191 -23.57 9.26 7.90
CA SER A 191 -24.71 8.89 7.05
C SER A 191 -25.55 10.10 6.61
N ASN A 192 -25.66 11.13 7.47
CA ASN A 192 -26.32 12.38 7.14
C ASN A 192 -25.29 13.52 7.00
N PRO A 193 -25.08 14.08 5.79
CA PRO A 193 -24.12 15.16 5.58
C PRO A 193 -24.50 16.48 6.27
N ASN A 194 -25.74 16.59 6.79
CA ASN A 194 -26.19 17.74 7.59
C ASN A 194 -26.01 17.52 9.10
N GLU A 195 -25.57 16.33 9.52
CA GLU A 195 -25.26 16.02 10.92
C GLU A 195 -23.75 15.92 11.14
N PRO A 196 -23.25 16.23 12.33
CA PRO A 196 -21.83 16.08 12.65
C PRO A 196 -21.44 14.60 12.61
N PHE A 197 -20.19 14.31 12.22
CA PHE A 197 -19.67 12.95 12.32
C PHE A 197 -19.66 12.47 13.77
N ILE A 198 -19.80 11.15 13.96
CA ILE A 198 -19.72 10.52 15.28
C ILE A 198 -18.87 9.25 15.19
N TRP A 199 -17.87 9.13 16.07
CA TRP A 199 -17.12 7.89 16.27
C TRP A 199 -17.70 7.07 17.43
N ASN A 200 -17.90 5.76 17.23
CA ASN A 200 -18.40 4.82 18.24
C ASN A 200 -17.64 3.50 18.17
N ASN A 201 -17.29 2.88 19.31
CA ASN A 201 -16.62 1.55 19.36
C ASN A 201 -15.33 1.44 18.51
N TRP A 202 -14.65 2.57 18.29
CA TRP A 202 -13.46 2.62 17.43
C TRP A 202 -12.23 1.99 18.07
N ARG A 203 -12.22 1.80 19.40
CA ARG A 203 -11.13 1.13 20.13
C ARG A 203 -11.15 -0.36 19.81
N GLU A 204 -12.31 -1.00 19.95
CA GLU A 204 -12.48 -2.41 19.61
C GLU A 204 -12.16 -2.66 18.13
N ALA A 205 -12.67 -1.81 17.23
CA ALA A 205 -12.37 -1.89 15.80
C ALA A 205 -10.86 -1.78 15.49
N PHE A 206 -10.14 -0.91 16.19
CA PHE A 206 -8.69 -0.80 16.04
C PHE A 206 -7.95 -2.00 16.63
N ASP A 207 -8.37 -2.50 17.80
CA ASP A 207 -7.75 -3.66 18.45
C ASP A 207 -7.83 -4.92 17.56
N ASP A 208 -8.86 -5.04 16.74
CA ASP A 208 -9.00 -6.10 15.73
C ASP A 208 -8.08 -5.93 14.50
N THR A 209 -7.64 -4.70 14.24
CA THR A 209 -6.77 -4.33 13.10
C THR A 209 -5.28 -4.32 13.48
N ALA A 210 -4.96 -3.89 14.70
CA ALA A 210 -3.61 -3.59 15.14
C ALA A 210 -2.69 -4.82 15.16
N GLU A 211 -1.41 -4.57 14.95
CA GLU A 211 -0.30 -5.54 15.07
C GLU A 211 -0.46 -6.78 14.18
N ARG A 212 -1.25 -6.65 13.11
CA ARG A 212 -1.50 -7.70 12.13
C ARG A 212 -0.93 -7.33 10.77
N LEU A 213 -0.22 -8.27 10.15
CA LEU A 213 0.11 -8.20 8.73
C LEU A 213 -1.13 -8.61 7.93
N MET A 214 -1.59 -7.76 7.02
CA MET A 214 -2.77 -8.03 6.21
C MET A 214 -2.60 -7.53 4.79
N ALA A 215 -3.26 -8.19 3.83
CA ALA A 215 -3.51 -7.57 2.54
C ALA A 215 -4.39 -6.35 2.76
N THR A 216 -4.06 -5.23 2.13
CA THR A 216 -4.78 -3.97 2.36
C THR A 216 -6.27 -4.14 2.06
N PRO A 217 -7.20 -3.86 3.01
CA PRO A 217 -8.60 -4.20 2.87
C PRO A 217 -9.28 -3.64 1.62
N SER A 218 -8.98 -2.39 1.27
CA SER A 218 -9.51 -1.75 0.06
C SER A 218 -9.05 -2.45 -1.23
N LEU A 219 -7.76 -2.76 -1.36
CA LEU A 219 -7.24 -3.51 -2.52
C LEU A 219 -7.74 -4.95 -2.54
N ASN A 220 -7.87 -5.57 -1.36
CA ASN A 220 -8.39 -6.90 -1.22
C ASN A 220 -9.79 -7.00 -1.80
N GLN A 221 -10.69 -6.10 -1.38
CA GLN A 221 -12.08 -6.07 -1.85
C GLN A 221 -12.22 -5.62 -3.30
N LEU A 222 -11.53 -4.54 -3.69
CA LEU A 222 -11.76 -3.89 -4.98
C LEU A 222 -10.91 -4.48 -6.11
N VAL A 223 -9.79 -5.14 -5.80
CA VAL A 223 -8.80 -5.62 -6.80
C VAL A 223 -8.56 -7.12 -6.69
N PHE A 224 -8.01 -7.61 -5.58
CA PHE A 224 -7.45 -8.97 -5.50
C PHE A 224 -8.50 -10.08 -5.71
N ARG A 225 -9.73 -9.87 -5.25
CA ARG A 225 -10.87 -10.77 -5.47
C ARG A 225 -11.21 -11.01 -6.94
N ARG A 226 -10.89 -10.06 -7.84
CA ARG A 226 -11.16 -10.15 -9.28
C ARG A 226 -10.04 -10.85 -10.04
N PHE A 227 -8.82 -10.75 -9.53
CA PHE A 227 -7.62 -11.27 -10.16
C PHE A 227 -7.02 -12.41 -9.34
N GLN A 228 -7.87 -13.26 -8.73
CA GLN A 228 -7.41 -14.35 -7.86
C GLN A 228 -6.37 -15.27 -8.52
N PRO A 229 -6.50 -15.65 -9.82
CA PRO A 229 -5.49 -16.48 -10.46
C PRO A 229 -4.11 -15.81 -10.52
N ASP A 230 -4.07 -14.50 -10.77
CA ASP A 230 -2.84 -13.71 -10.81
C ASP A 230 -2.25 -13.53 -9.40
N VAL A 231 -3.09 -13.24 -8.41
CA VAL A 231 -2.68 -13.15 -7.00
C VAL A 231 -2.08 -14.49 -6.53
N LYS A 232 -2.73 -15.62 -6.85
CA LYS A 232 -2.21 -16.96 -6.53
C LYS A 232 -0.86 -17.23 -7.20
N ARG A 233 -0.70 -16.90 -8.50
CA ARG A 233 0.59 -17.03 -9.19
C ARG A 233 1.68 -16.17 -8.56
N TRP A 234 1.36 -14.95 -8.16
CA TRP A 234 2.30 -14.08 -7.47
C TRP A 234 2.68 -14.65 -6.09
N LEU A 235 1.71 -15.15 -5.32
CA LEU A 235 1.97 -15.84 -4.06
C LEU A 235 2.83 -17.10 -4.24
N ASP A 236 2.69 -17.84 -5.34
CA ASP A 236 3.57 -18.97 -5.67
C ASP A 236 5.02 -18.55 -5.94
N MET A 237 5.26 -17.30 -6.34
CA MET A 237 6.60 -16.74 -6.45
C MET A 237 7.14 -16.32 -5.08
N VAL A 238 6.33 -15.60 -4.31
CA VAL A 238 6.68 -15.09 -2.98
C VAL A 238 6.88 -16.23 -1.97
N SER A 239 6.14 -17.33 -2.10
CA SER A 239 6.24 -18.51 -1.22
C SER A 239 7.61 -19.20 -1.25
N LYS A 240 8.43 -18.92 -2.27
CA LYS A 240 9.79 -19.43 -2.41
C LYS A 240 10.82 -18.61 -1.65
N TRP A 241 10.42 -17.47 -1.09
CA TRP A 241 11.28 -16.61 -0.29
C TRP A 241 11.25 -17.04 1.17
N ASP A 242 12.34 -16.79 1.88
CA ASP A 242 12.50 -17.07 3.31
C ASP A 242 12.34 -15.77 4.08
N ILE A 243 11.10 -15.28 4.18
CA ILE A 243 10.78 -13.95 4.72
C ILE A 243 10.80 -14.01 6.24
N GLU A 244 11.51 -13.05 6.86
CA GLU A 244 11.53 -12.80 8.31
C GLU A 244 11.11 -11.36 8.66
N ARG A 245 10.99 -10.50 7.64
CA ARG A 245 10.64 -9.08 7.78
C ARG A 245 9.87 -8.60 6.57
N VAL A 246 8.79 -7.84 6.78
CA VAL A 246 8.06 -7.13 5.73
C VAL A 246 8.15 -5.63 6.00
N ILE A 247 8.55 -4.86 4.99
CA ILE A 247 8.72 -3.41 5.00
C ILE A 247 7.73 -2.81 3.99
N PRO A 248 6.50 -2.50 4.40
CA PRO A 248 5.56 -1.75 3.59
C PRO A 248 5.96 -0.28 3.44
N SER A 249 5.50 0.38 2.38
CA SER A 249 5.57 1.84 2.25
C SER A 249 4.58 2.55 3.19
N HIS A 250 3.53 1.86 3.65
CA HIS A 250 2.51 2.38 4.54
C HIS A 250 2.60 1.78 5.95
N PHE A 251 2.35 2.61 6.98
CA PHE A 251 2.40 2.22 8.39
C PHE A 251 3.79 1.78 8.88
N GLY A 252 3.90 0.62 9.53
CA GLY A 252 5.10 0.15 10.21
C GLY A 252 5.73 -1.08 9.56
N VAL A 253 6.92 -1.43 10.03
CA VAL A 253 7.64 -2.66 9.63
C VAL A 253 7.10 -3.83 10.45
N ALA A 254 6.79 -4.93 9.78
CA ALA A 254 6.45 -6.19 10.43
C ALA A 254 7.74 -7.01 10.62
N GLU A 255 8.17 -7.16 11.87
CA GLU A 255 9.35 -7.95 12.26
C GLU A 255 8.94 -9.35 12.71
N GLY A 256 9.79 -10.35 12.46
CA GLY A 256 9.55 -11.73 12.91
C GLY A 256 8.39 -12.44 12.20
N VAL A 257 7.96 -11.91 11.06
CA VAL A 257 6.90 -12.49 10.22
C VAL A 257 7.46 -13.57 9.31
N SER A 258 6.72 -14.64 9.13
CA SER A 258 7.06 -15.75 8.24
C SER A 258 6.49 -15.57 6.83
N THR A 259 7.07 -16.23 5.85
CA THR A 259 6.49 -16.37 4.50
C THR A 259 5.06 -16.92 4.54
N GLN A 260 4.75 -17.82 5.47
CA GLN A 260 3.41 -18.38 5.61
C GLN A 260 2.40 -17.33 6.08
N GLU A 261 2.78 -16.42 6.99
CA GLU A 261 1.93 -15.30 7.39
C GLU A 261 1.68 -14.32 6.25
N VAL A 262 2.69 -14.06 5.41
CA VAL A 262 2.51 -13.28 4.17
C VAL A 262 1.46 -13.94 3.27
N ILE A 263 1.53 -15.26 3.05
CA ILE A 263 0.55 -15.98 2.24
C ILE A 263 -0.84 -15.92 2.88
N THR A 264 -0.92 -16.14 4.20
CA THR A 264 -2.18 -16.11 4.95
C THR A 264 -2.82 -14.73 4.97
N ALA A 265 -2.05 -13.65 4.94
CA ALA A 265 -2.56 -12.28 4.84
C ALA A 265 -3.43 -12.05 3.58
N PHE A 266 -3.18 -12.79 2.49
CA PHE A 266 -3.99 -12.75 1.26
C PHE A 266 -5.09 -13.80 1.21
N GLN A 267 -5.11 -14.79 2.12
CA GLN A 267 -6.14 -15.84 2.13
C GLN A 267 -7.53 -15.27 2.39
N GLY A 268 -7.61 -14.16 3.12
CA GLY A 268 -8.85 -13.40 3.31
C GLY A 268 -9.37 -12.66 2.07
N GLY A 269 -8.59 -12.63 0.99
CA GLY A 269 -8.96 -12.08 -0.31
C GLY A 269 -9.67 -13.03 -1.25
N PHE A 270 -9.82 -14.30 -0.88
CA PHE A 270 -10.47 -15.30 -1.72
C PHE A 270 -11.89 -15.66 -1.26
N VAL A 271 -12.37 -15.03 -0.18
CA VAL A 271 -13.66 -15.36 0.46
C VAL A 271 -14.38 -14.05 0.78
N SER A 272 -15.70 -14.00 0.60
CA SER A 272 -16.49 -12.81 0.95
C SER A 272 -16.47 -12.57 2.46
N PRO A 273 -16.54 -11.29 2.91
CA PRO A 273 -16.76 -10.99 4.33
C PRO A 273 -17.98 -11.76 4.86
N GLY A 274 -17.80 -12.54 5.93
CA GLY A 274 -18.85 -13.37 6.54
C GLY A 274 -18.99 -14.81 6.03
N GLU A 275 -18.31 -15.18 4.92
CA GLU A 275 -18.21 -16.57 4.45
C GLU A 275 -16.98 -17.31 5.01
N SER A 276 -16.11 -16.58 5.72
CA SER A 276 -14.82 -17.01 6.27
C SER A 276 -14.90 -17.68 7.64
N LYS A 277 -15.89 -18.56 7.90
CA LYS A 277 -15.94 -19.29 9.19
C LYS A 277 -14.65 -20.07 9.44
N GLY A 278 -13.82 -19.57 10.35
CA GLY A 278 -12.59 -20.24 10.81
C GLY A 278 -11.26 -19.70 10.25
N ILE A 279 -11.27 -18.63 9.46
CA ILE A 279 -10.02 -17.94 9.04
C ILE A 279 -9.96 -16.59 9.79
N GLY A 280 -9.45 -16.65 11.03
CA GLY A 280 -9.61 -15.64 12.09
C GLY A 280 -9.08 -14.22 11.85
N ALA A 281 -8.65 -13.88 10.64
CA ALA A 281 -8.21 -12.54 10.25
C ALA A 281 -9.25 -11.74 9.43
N VAL A 282 -10.27 -12.41 8.87
CA VAL A 282 -11.30 -11.76 8.02
C VAL A 282 -12.59 -11.52 8.79
N ASP A 283 -12.95 -12.42 9.71
CA ASP A 283 -14.17 -12.32 10.52
C ASP A 283 -14.18 -11.11 11.46
N LYS A 284 -13.01 -10.56 11.81
CA LYS A 284 -12.88 -9.42 12.73
C LYS A 284 -13.14 -8.06 12.07
N ASP A 285 -12.96 -7.97 10.76
CA ASP A 285 -13.07 -6.70 10.02
C ASP A 285 -14.42 -6.55 9.30
N VAL A 286 -15.31 -7.56 9.37
CA VAL A 286 -16.51 -7.65 8.52
C VAL A 286 -17.35 -6.38 8.56
N ASP A 287 -17.55 -5.81 9.74
CA ASP A 287 -18.33 -4.58 9.89
C ASP A 287 -17.63 -3.39 9.20
N ASN A 288 -16.31 -3.26 9.33
CA ASN A 288 -15.55 -2.20 8.65
C ASN A 288 -15.49 -2.37 7.12
N MET A 289 -15.78 -3.56 6.61
CA MET A 289 -15.79 -3.85 5.16
C MET A 289 -17.09 -3.44 4.46
N GLU A 290 -18.17 -3.16 5.20
CA GLU A 290 -19.51 -2.93 4.62
C GLU A 290 -19.51 -1.85 3.53
N PHE A 291 -18.81 -0.73 3.77
CA PHE A 291 -18.72 0.34 2.78
C PHE A 291 -17.98 -0.07 1.51
N LEU A 292 -16.85 -0.78 1.65
CA LEU A 292 -16.07 -1.27 0.52
C LEU A 292 -16.88 -2.28 -0.30
N VAL A 293 -17.65 -3.16 0.36
CA VAL A 293 -18.57 -4.09 -0.30
C VAL A 293 -19.69 -3.34 -1.05
N GLY A 294 -20.26 -2.30 -0.45
CA GLY A 294 -21.29 -1.48 -1.11
C GLY A 294 -20.78 -0.72 -2.34
N ILE A 295 -19.58 -0.14 -2.27
CA ILE A 295 -18.91 0.47 -3.43
C ILE A 295 -18.67 -0.59 -4.51
N ASP A 296 -18.17 -1.76 -4.13
CA ASP A 296 -17.88 -2.85 -5.04
C ASP A 296 -19.11 -3.31 -5.83
N ALA A 297 -20.22 -3.53 -5.12
CA ALA A 297 -21.51 -3.88 -5.71
C ALA A 297 -22.00 -2.80 -6.69
N THR A 298 -21.85 -1.52 -6.32
CA THR A 298 -22.18 -0.38 -7.18
C THR A 298 -21.35 -0.40 -8.46
N PHE A 299 -20.02 -0.58 -8.37
CA PHE A 299 -19.16 -0.66 -9.55
C PHE A 299 -19.49 -1.85 -10.47
N LYS A 300 -19.91 -2.98 -9.90
CA LYS A 300 -20.40 -4.14 -10.66
C LYS A 300 -21.71 -3.83 -11.39
N GLU A 301 -22.69 -3.24 -10.69
CA GLU A 301 -24.00 -2.87 -11.26
C GLU A 301 -23.86 -1.94 -12.46
N PHE A 302 -22.97 -0.95 -12.36
CA PHE A 302 -22.69 -0.01 -13.45
C PHE A 302 -21.71 -0.54 -14.51
N GLY A 303 -21.24 -1.79 -14.39
CA GLY A 303 -20.33 -2.41 -15.35
C GLY A 303 -18.96 -1.73 -15.45
N VAL A 304 -18.57 -0.96 -14.42
CA VAL A 304 -17.29 -0.24 -14.37
C VAL A 304 -16.15 -1.24 -14.23
N VAL A 305 -16.32 -2.24 -13.36
CA VAL A 305 -15.30 -3.25 -13.03
C VAL A 305 -15.63 -4.64 -13.62
N PRO A 306 -14.63 -5.52 -13.86
CA PRO A 306 -14.90 -6.92 -14.20
C PRO A 306 -15.58 -7.66 -13.03
N PRO A 307 -16.34 -8.74 -13.34
CA PRO A 307 -16.90 -9.63 -12.32
C PRO A 307 -15.79 -10.33 -11.52
N GLU A 308 -16.13 -10.94 -10.38
CA GLU A 308 -15.15 -11.75 -9.65
C GLU A 308 -14.92 -13.09 -10.36
N THR A 309 -13.73 -13.67 -10.15
CA THR A 309 -13.44 -15.02 -10.67
C THR A 309 -14.38 -16.04 -10.03
N GLY A 310 -15.26 -16.63 -10.85
CA GLY A 310 -16.24 -17.64 -10.42
C GLY A 310 -17.71 -17.19 -10.46
N ASP A 311 -17.98 -15.93 -10.84
CA ASP A 311 -19.35 -15.40 -11.04
C ASP A 311 -19.96 -15.76 -12.42
N GLU A 312 -19.29 -16.60 -13.22
CA GLU A 312 -19.77 -17.11 -14.53
C GLU A 312 -20.37 -18.53 -14.45
#